data_AF-A0A7C4YU57-F1
#
_entry.id   AF-A0A7C4YU57-F1
#
_cell.length_a   1.000
_cell.length_b   1.000
_cell.length_c   1.000
_cell.angle_alpha   90.00
_cell.angle_beta   90.00
_cell.angle_gamma   90.00
#
_symmetry.space_group_name_H-M   'P 1'
#
loop_
_entity.id
_entity.type
_entity.pdbx_description
1 polymer ?
#
loop_
_entity_poly.entity_id
_entity_poly.type
_entity_poly.pdbx_seq_one_letter_code
_entity_poly.pdbx_strand_id
1 'polypeptide(L)'
;MARTGLRILGGLLLWGTSSVALAANPTAADLLKLQPKQTNIAFSTPAEAEISACKVEVLKGEGNSSGYLLRDPQGQPLRRFFDTNGDRYIDVWSYFQDGKEIYREIDSNINRKADQYRWMGPLGMKHGADVDEDGKIDTWKMISPEEVSQELLQAIIARDFDRLKALMLNDEDIKALQLPNAELARIRDKIAQAQEKFQKTTAALIALTNKTQWMHLETSAPQCIPADALGGTTDIIRYKNGTILYANEGKHDFVQTGEMILVGRAWKLVTGPTVGITQVDDENPRTANGGAADTVEVTPETQPLLNKLRDIDERGSKAADAAGIVRYNLERAAILEQLADASHKEGSKENWLKQAADSLSSAAQNSPTKDSIAHKKLIELAAKVAKNGSPKLAGYVAFREMSADYTIKLATSPKITDKIQDEWRDRLKKFWETYPTADDAPDALLQLGMVSEFAGKETEAKNWYETLAKQYPQSKMAKKARGAVRRLESEGQHFELAGTMLGNEKPFDIKQLQGKVVVVYYWASWNGQCVNDFAKLKLLQNTLGSKSVELVCVNLDNNQQDAIAFLNKNPVAGFHLYEAGALESNLAESYGVMVLPNLFLIGKDGKVLSRSVQVTSLEDEIKKLEKKD
;
A
#
# COMPACT_ATOMS: atom_id res chain seq x y z
N MET A 1 -9.54 40.46 1.40
CA MET A 1 -9.13 41.80 0.93
C MET A 1 -8.83 41.71 -0.54
N ALA A 2 -9.70 42.28 -1.38
CA ALA A 2 -9.63 42.15 -2.83
C ALA A 2 -8.39 42.89 -3.38
N ARG A 3 -7.48 42.16 -4.03
CA ARG A 3 -6.48 42.78 -4.92
C ARG A 3 -7.23 43.28 -6.15
N THR A 4 -7.67 44.53 -6.14
CA THR A 4 -8.07 45.19 -7.39
C THR A 4 -6.80 45.31 -8.24
N GLY A 5 -6.80 44.71 -9.43
CA GLY A 5 -5.61 44.38 -10.22
C GLY A 5 -4.47 45.41 -10.18
N LEU A 6 -3.28 44.95 -9.78
CA LEU A 6 -2.07 45.77 -9.78
C LEU A 6 -1.72 46.11 -11.24
N ARG A 7 -1.88 47.38 -11.61
CA ARG A 7 -1.57 47.87 -12.95
C ARG A 7 -0.05 48.02 -13.11
N ILE A 8 0.52 47.44 -14.17
CA ILE A 8 1.89 47.72 -14.59
C ILE A 8 1.92 49.14 -15.15
N LEU A 9 2.44 50.09 -14.36
CA LEU A 9 2.68 51.45 -14.81
C LEU A 9 4.02 51.50 -15.56
N GLY A 10 3.96 51.22 -16.87
CA GLY A 10 5.09 51.36 -17.79
C GLY A 10 4.96 52.62 -18.64
N GLY A 11 5.93 53.53 -18.53
CA GLY A 11 6.01 54.76 -19.29
C GLY A 11 6.45 54.56 -20.75
N LEU A 12 5.74 55.21 -21.67
CA LEU A 12 6.24 55.69 -22.97
C LEU A 12 5.12 56.42 -23.72
N LEU A 13 5.22 57.74 -23.86
CA LEU A 13 5.16 58.41 -25.17
C LEU A 13 5.51 59.90 -25.08
N LEU A 14 6.46 60.26 -25.95
CA LEU A 14 6.99 61.57 -26.26
C LEU A 14 5.96 62.38 -27.07
N TRP A 15 5.64 63.57 -26.55
CA TRP A 15 5.44 64.89 -27.21
C TRP A 15 4.28 65.66 -26.59
N GLY A 16 4.60 66.84 -26.06
CA GLY A 16 3.62 67.79 -25.53
C GLY A 16 3.89 68.12 -24.06
N THR A 17 4.33 69.34 -23.82
CA THR A 17 4.61 69.92 -22.50
C THR A 17 3.39 69.85 -21.58
N SER A 18 3.35 68.83 -20.72
CA SER A 18 2.65 68.86 -19.43
C SER A 18 3.23 67.75 -18.57
N SER A 19 3.75 68.12 -17.40
CA SER A 19 4.41 67.25 -16.44
C SER A 19 3.42 66.22 -15.87
N VAL A 20 3.32 65.06 -16.51
CA VAL A 20 2.69 63.88 -15.94
C VAL A 20 3.73 63.21 -15.06
N ALA A 21 3.48 63.15 -13.76
CA ALA A 21 4.32 62.40 -12.82
C ALA A 21 4.44 60.94 -13.32
N LEU A 22 5.65 60.53 -13.70
CA LEU A 22 5.99 59.14 -13.95
C LEU A 22 5.75 58.38 -12.65
N ALA A 23 4.74 57.52 -12.62
CA ALA A 23 4.55 56.61 -11.49
C ALA A 23 5.78 55.70 -11.39
N ALA A 24 6.39 55.66 -10.22
CA ALA A 24 7.59 54.86 -9.97
C ALA A 24 7.30 53.35 -10.07
N ASN A 25 8.31 52.57 -10.46
CA ASN A 25 8.25 51.10 -10.38
C ASN A 25 7.91 50.67 -8.94
N PRO A 26 7.19 49.55 -8.75
CA PRO A 26 6.84 49.05 -7.43
C PRO A 26 8.09 48.76 -6.61
N THR A 27 8.05 49.10 -5.33
CA THR A 27 9.15 48.78 -4.41
C THR A 27 9.10 47.31 -3.97
N ALA A 28 10.19 46.79 -3.40
CA ALA A 28 10.21 45.46 -2.81
C ALA A 28 9.09 45.29 -1.75
N ALA A 29 8.86 46.32 -0.93
CA ALA A 29 7.79 46.33 0.06
C ALA A 29 6.39 46.25 -0.57
N ASP A 30 6.16 46.89 -1.73
CA ASP A 30 4.87 46.82 -2.42
C ASP A 30 4.60 45.41 -2.97
N LEU A 31 5.63 44.76 -3.52
CA LEU A 31 5.51 43.39 -4.02
C LEU A 31 5.31 42.37 -2.88
N LEU A 32 5.89 42.60 -1.70
CA LEU A 32 5.73 41.72 -0.53
C LEU A 32 4.34 41.81 0.13
N LYS A 33 3.58 42.90 -0.07
CA LYS A 33 2.17 43.00 0.38
C LYS A 33 1.26 42.02 -0.35
N LEU A 34 1.68 41.53 -1.51
CA LEU A 34 0.95 40.54 -2.28
C LEU A 34 1.18 39.14 -1.69
N GLN A 35 0.19 38.66 -0.93
CA GLN A 35 0.10 37.30 -0.35
C GLN A 35 -0.83 36.34 -1.13
N PRO A 36 -0.51 35.04 -1.27
CA PRO A 36 -1.39 34.06 -1.91
C PRO A 36 -2.84 34.13 -1.40
N LYS A 37 -3.81 33.90 -2.29
CA LYS A 37 -5.24 33.75 -1.95
C LYS A 37 -5.50 32.45 -1.20
N GLN A 38 -4.88 31.35 -1.63
CA GLN A 38 -4.98 30.06 -0.94
C GLN A 38 -4.18 30.10 0.36
N THR A 39 -4.71 29.48 1.42
CA THR A 39 -4.07 29.44 2.73
C THR A 39 -3.02 28.33 2.83
N ASN A 40 -2.16 28.39 3.85
CA ASN A 40 -1.12 27.38 4.15
C ASN A 40 -0.06 27.18 3.05
N ILE A 41 0.22 28.20 2.25
CA ILE A 41 1.36 28.21 1.32
C ILE A 41 2.59 28.72 2.07
N ALA A 42 3.54 27.83 2.36
CA ALA A 42 4.82 28.23 2.93
C ALA A 42 5.75 28.70 1.80
N PHE A 43 6.19 29.96 1.81
CA PHE A 43 7.10 30.53 0.82
C PHE A 43 8.13 31.46 1.49
N SER A 44 9.28 31.67 0.85
CA SER A 44 10.34 32.53 1.38
C SER A 44 9.86 33.98 1.50
N THR A 45 10.03 34.55 2.68
CA THR A 45 9.76 35.96 2.96
C THR A 45 10.99 36.52 3.68
N PRO A 46 11.61 37.58 3.16
CA PRO A 46 12.81 38.15 3.76
C PRO A 46 12.49 38.73 5.14
N ALA A 47 13.48 38.77 6.03
CA ALA A 47 13.32 39.47 7.31
C ALA A 47 13.11 40.97 7.07
N GLU A 48 12.44 41.67 7.98
CA GLU A 48 12.09 43.09 7.82
C GLU A 48 13.31 43.97 7.53
N ALA A 49 14.44 43.70 8.21
CA ALA A 49 15.71 44.39 7.99
C ALA A 49 16.31 44.16 6.58
N GLU A 50 15.98 43.05 5.93
CA GLU A 50 16.52 42.64 4.62
C GLU A 50 15.70 43.20 3.45
N ILE A 51 14.48 43.71 3.69
CA ILE A 51 13.59 44.21 2.64
C ILE A 51 14.25 45.33 1.83
N SER A 52 14.99 46.22 2.50
CA SER A 52 15.70 47.33 1.84
C SER A 52 16.82 46.88 0.89
N ALA A 53 17.36 45.67 1.09
CA ALA A 53 18.40 45.07 0.26
C ALA A 53 17.84 44.14 -0.85
N CYS A 54 16.53 43.87 -0.85
CA CYS A 54 15.87 43.12 -1.90
C CYS A 54 15.83 43.93 -3.22
N LYS A 55 15.91 43.24 -4.36
CA LYS A 55 15.94 43.87 -5.69
C LYS A 55 14.69 43.54 -6.49
N VAL A 56 14.12 44.56 -7.13
CA VAL A 56 13.02 44.40 -8.09
C VAL A 56 13.58 44.52 -9.50
N GLU A 57 13.43 43.45 -10.28
CA GLU A 57 13.80 43.38 -11.70
C GLU A 57 12.54 43.52 -12.57
N VAL A 58 12.61 44.34 -13.62
CA VAL A 58 11.55 44.42 -14.62
C VAL A 58 11.76 43.31 -15.65
N LEU A 59 10.75 42.46 -15.82
CA LEU A 59 10.73 41.41 -16.82
C LEU A 59 10.02 41.91 -18.10
N LYS A 60 10.57 41.56 -19.26
CA LYS A 60 9.91 41.72 -20.57
C LYS A 60 9.75 40.34 -21.20
N GLY A 61 8.55 40.02 -21.68
CA GLY A 61 8.29 38.81 -22.44
C GLY A 61 8.11 39.09 -23.92
N GLU A 62 7.45 38.16 -24.61
CA GLU A 62 7.08 38.32 -26.01
C GLU A 62 5.96 39.36 -26.17
N GLY A 63 6.02 40.15 -27.26
CA GLY A 63 5.05 41.20 -27.52
C GLY A 63 5.04 42.29 -26.44
N ASN A 64 3.85 42.61 -25.93
CA ASN A 64 3.65 43.62 -24.89
C ASN A 64 3.65 43.02 -23.46
N SER A 65 3.93 41.73 -23.31
CA SER A 65 3.96 41.06 -22.00
C SER A 65 5.12 41.57 -21.13
N SER A 66 4.85 41.78 -19.85
CA SER A 66 5.84 42.35 -18.92
C SER A 66 5.53 41.98 -17.48
N GLY A 67 6.47 42.22 -16.57
CA GLY A 67 6.25 41.91 -15.17
C GLY A 67 7.38 42.35 -14.25
N TYR A 68 7.32 41.87 -13.02
CA TYR A 68 8.30 42.14 -11.98
C TYR A 68 8.78 40.85 -11.34
N LEU A 69 10.08 40.77 -11.07
CA LEU A 69 10.71 39.70 -10.31
C LEU A 69 11.37 40.31 -9.07
N LEU A 70 10.89 39.93 -7.89
CA LEU A 70 11.50 40.27 -6.63
C LEU A 70 12.55 39.22 -6.29
N ARG A 71 13.77 39.67 -5.96
CA ARG A 71 14.86 38.83 -5.45
C ARG A 71 15.28 39.26 -4.05
N ASP A 72 15.70 38.28 -3.26
CA ASP A 72 16.33 38.52 -1.96
C ASP A 72 17.74 39.15 -2.10
N PRO A 73 18.41 39.53 -1.00
CA PRO A 73 19.76 40.10 -1.05
C PRO A 73 20.82 39.18 -1.67
N GLN A 74 20.58 37.86 -1.65
CA GLN A 74 21.43 36.82 -2.22
C GLN A 74 21.15 36.56 -3.70
N GLY A 75 20.12 37.21 -4.28
CA GLY A 75 19.71 37.10 -5.67
C GLY A 75 18.73 35.96 -5.96
N GLN A 76 18.22 35.26 -4.96
CA GLN A 76 17.21 34.21 -5.17
C GLN A 76 15.83 34.84 -5.40
N PRO A 77 15.02 34.28 -6.32
CA PRO A 77 13.67 34.80 -6.56
C PRO A 77 12.75 34.54 -5.35
N LEU A 78 11.96 35.55 -5.01
CA LEU A 78 10.96 35.53 -3.94
C LEU A 78 9.53 35.57 -4.51
N ARG A 79 9.29 36.48 -5.47
CA ARG A 79 7.99 36.68 -6.12
C ARG A 79 8.18 36.99 -7.58
N ARG A 80 7.28 36.50 -8.44
CA ARG A 80 7.16 36.95 -9.83
C ARG A 80 5.71 37.28 -10.13
N PHE A 81 5.48 38.47 -10.65
CA PHE A 81 4.17 38.93 -11.09
C PHE A 81 4.27 39.31 -12.56
N PHE A 82 3.42 38.71 -13.39
CA PHE A 82 3.54 38.82 -14.84
C PHE A 82 2.18 39.10 -15.48
N ASP A 83 2.20 39.96 -16.48
CA ASP A 83 1.12 40.23 -17.43
C ASP A 83 1.48 39.48 -18.72
N THR A 84 0.75 38.43 -19.03
CA THR A 84 1.02 37.57 -20.19
C THR A 84 0.43 38.11 -21.49
N ASN A 85 -0.59 38.98 -21.43
CA ASN A 85 -1.33 39.43 -22.62
C ASN A 85 -1.01 40.88 -23.02
N GLY A 86 -0.29 41.63 -22.19
CA GLY A 86 0.14 43.00 -22.42
C GLY A 86 -0.91 44.07 -22.18
N ASP A 87 -2.00 43.77 -21.47
CA ASP A 87 -3.07 44.72 -21.11
C ASP A 87 -2.72 45.60 -19.90
N ARG A 88 -1.53 45.39 -19.34
CA ARG A 88 -0.95 46.07 -18.17
C ARG A 88 -1.58 45.66 -16.85
N TYR A 89 -2.28 44.54 -16.78
CA TYR A 89 -2.72 43.92 -15.54
C TYR A 89 -1.99 42.60 -15.32
N ILE A 90 -1.53 42.39 -14.08
CA ILE A 90 -0.95 41.11 -13.72
C ILE A 90 -2.04 40.04 -13.79
N ASP A 91 -1.75 38.98 -14.54
CA ASP A 91 -2.61 37.80 -14.70
C ASP A 91 -1.94 36.52 -14.16
N VAL A 92 -0.66 36.61 -13.76
CA VAL A 92 0.11 35.52 -13.17
C VAL A 92 0.81 36.00 -11.90
N TRP A 93 0.57 35.30 -10.79
CA TRP A 93 1.28 35.51 -9.53
C TRP A 93 2.02 34.25 -9.10
N SER A 94 3.33 34.31 -9.03
CA SER A 94 4.22 33.19 -8.70
C SER A 94 4.99 33.46 -7.41
N TYR A 95 5.08 32.43 -6.57
CA TYR A 95 5.68 32.48 -5.23
C TYR A 95 6.76 31.40 -5.10
N PHE A 96 7.85 31.76 -4.41
CA PHE A 96 9.07 30.97 -4.37
C PHE A 96 9.46 30.60 -2.95
N GLN A 97 10.02 29.40 -2.79
CA GLN A 97 10.70 28.95 -1.59
C GLN A 97 12.12 28.52 -1.96
N ASP A 98 13.10 29.11 -1.29
CA ASP A 98 14.54 28.87 -1.50
C ASP A 98 14.94 28.98 -2.99
N GLY A 99 14.39 30.01 -3.65
CA GLY A 99 14.62 30.31 -5.06
C GLY A 99 13.89 29.42 -6.08
N LYS A 100 13.04 28.48 -5.64
CA LYS A 100 12.25 27.61 -6.52
C LYS A 100 10.78 28.00 -6.51
N GLU A 101 10.15 28.04 -7.69
CA GLU A 101 8.70 28.32 -7.78
C GLU A 101 7.92 27.12 -7.24
N ILE A 102 7.10 27.37 -6.23
CA ILE A 102 6.34 26.33 -5.51
C ILE A 102 4.83 26.51 -5.62
N TYR A 103 4.39 27.71 -5.99
CA TYR A 103 2.98 28.05 -6.05
C TYR A 103 2.73 29.16 -7.05
N ARG A 104 1.63 29.08 -7.81
CA ARG A 104 1.17 30.18 -8.64
C ARG A 104 -0.34 30.28 -8.77
N GLU A 105 -0.79 31.49 -9.06
CA GLU A 105 -2.17 31.88 -9.32
C GLU A 105 -2.24 32.45 -10.73
N ILE A 106 -3.32 32.15 -11.45
CA ILE A 106 -3.52 32.59 -12.83
C ILE A 106 -4.95 33.11 -12.98
N ASP A 107 -5.08 34.28 -13.58
CA ASP A 107 -6.30 34.82 -14.15
C ASP A 107 -6.36 34.40 -15.63
N SER A 108 -7.00 33.27 -15.89
CA SER A 108 -7.02 32.62 -17.19
C SER A 108 -8.09 33.18 -18.13
N ASN A 109 -9.10 33.88 -17.58
CA ASN A 109 -10.18 34.49 -18.33
C ASN A 109 -10.03 36.02 -18.49
N ILE A 110 -8.98 36.61 -17.90
CA ILE A 110 -8.58 38.02 -18.01
C ILE A 110 -9.68 38.95 -17.44
N ASN A 111 -10.27 38.56 -16.31
CA ASN A 111 -11.30 39.37 -15.64
C ASN A 111 -10.80 40.07 -14.37
N ARG A 112 -9.48 40.01 -14.13
CA ARG A 112 -8.72 40.58 -13.01
C ARG A 112 -8.84 39.80 -11.71
N LYS A 113 -9.29 38.55 -11.78
CA LYS A 113 -9.32 37.65 -10.63
C LYS A 113 -8.69 36.32 -11.03
N ALA A 114 -7.77 35.84 -10.19
CA ALA A 114 -7.26 34.50 -10.36
C ALA A 114 -8.38 33.46 -10.18
N ASP A 115 -8.49 32.55 -11.15
CA ASP A 115 -9.45 31.44 -11.24
C ASP A 115 -8.74 30.07 -11.33
N GLN A 116 -7.40 30.05 -11.46
CA GLN A 116 -6.59 28.84 -11.44
C GLN A 116 -5.46 28.95 -10.42
N TYR A 117 -5.19 27.84 -9.73
CA TYR A 117 -4.17 27.75 -8.68
C TYR A 117 -3.34 26.49 -8.85
N ARG A 118 -2.01 26.60 -8.78
CA ARG A 118 -1.09 25.47 -8.97
C ARG A 118 -0.07 25.37 -7.85
N TRP A 119 0.08 24.16 -7.34
CA TRP A 119 1.11 23.76 -6.38
C TRP A 119 2.17 22.95 -7.10
N MET A 120 3.44 23.20 -6.78
CA MET A 120 4.60 22.64 -7.48
C MET A 120 5.72 22.29 -6.50
N GLY A 121 6.57 21.34 -6.90
CA GLY A 121 7.76 20.94 -6.14
C GLY A 121 7.38 20.34 -4.78
N PRO A 122 7.91 20.84 -3.66
CA PRO A 122 7.64 20.28 -2.32
C PRO A 122 6.18 20.45 -1.87
N LEU A 123 5.39 21.33 -2.51
CA LEU A 123 3.97 21.50 -2.21
C LEU A 123 3.05 20.56 -3.01
N GLY A 124 3.62 19.65 -3.81
CA GLY A 124 2.89 18.70 -4.64
C GLY A 124 2.77 19.13 -6.10
N MET A 125 1.76 18.63 -6.80
CA MET A 125 1.51 18.88 -8.23
C MET A 125 0.08 19.36 -8.53
N LYS A 126 -0.68 19.72 -7.51
CA LYS A 126 -2.11 20.02 -7.63
C LYS A 126 -2.39 21.20 -8.55
N HIS A 127 -3.49 21.12 -9.31
CA HIS A 127 -4.04 22.21 -10.13
C HIS A 127 -5.53 22.33 -9.87
N GLY A 128 -5.92 23.38 -9.14
CA GLY A 128 -7.31 23.68 -8.79
C GLY A 128 -7.87 24.82 -9.62
N ALA A 129 -9.18 24.79 -9.85
CA ALA A 129 -9.96 25.83 -10.49
C ALA A 129 -11.05 26.34 -9.55
N ASP A 130 -11.27 27.65 -9.58
CA ASP A 130 -12.23 28.44 -8.80
C ASP A 130 -13.12 29.12 -9.82
N VAL A 131 -14.18 28.42 -10.19
CA VAL A 131 -15.02 28.73 -11.35
C VAL A 131 -15.96 29.89 -11.03
N ASP A 132 -16.38 30.03 -9.77
CA ASP A 132 -17.22 31.13 -9.32
C ASP A 132 -16.43 32.32 -8.73
N GLU A 133 -15.11 32.17 -8.62
CA GLU A 133 -14.15 33.18 -8.16
C GLU A 133 -14.40 33.66 -6.72
N ASP A 134 -14.94 32.77 -5.86
CA ASP A 134 -15.15 33.02 -4.44
C ASP A 134 -13.85 32.86 -3.61
N GLY A 135 -12.79 32.35 -4.23
CA GLY A 135 -11.48 32.11 -3.62
C GLY A 135 -11.28 30.68 -3.11
N LYS A 136 -12.24 29.77 -3.30
CA LYS A 136 -12.14 28.35 -2.99
C LYS A 136 -11.96 27.54 -4.27
N ILE A 137 -11.43 26.32 -4.13
CA ILE A 137 -11.31 25.42 -5.26
C ILE A 137 -12.64 24.70 -5.44
N ASP A 138 -13.26 24.83 -6.61
CA ASP A 138 -14.48 24.12 -7.01
C ASP A 138 -14.20 22.77 -7.66
N THR A 139 -13.04 22.65 -8.32
CA THR A 139 -12.65 21.41 -9.00
C THR A 139 -11.14 21.32 -9.19
N TRP A 140 -10.62 20.10 -9.11
CA TRP A 140 -9.23 19.78 -9.41
C TRP A 140 -9.07 19.26 -10.84
N LYS A 141 -8.22 19.92 -11.63
CA LYS A 141 -7.78 19.49 -12.98
C LYS A 141 -6.60 18.52 -12.92
N MET A 142 -5.82 18.57 -11.84
CA MET A 142 -4.72 17.66 -11.57
C MET A 142 -4.59 17.47 -10.06
N ILE A 143 -4.62 16.22 -9.59
CA ILE A 143 -4.44 15.87 -8.16
C ILE A 143 -4.16 14.37 -8.04
N SER A 144 -3.17 13.99 -7.24
CA SER A 144 -2.80 12.58 -6.98
C SER A 144 -3.76 11.94 -5.96
N PRO A 145 -3.79 10.61 -5.81
CA PRO A 145 -4.59 9.97 -4.75
C PRO A 145 -4.16 10.43 -3.36
N GLU A 146 -2.85 10.57 -3.14
CA GLU A 146 -2.28 11.03 -1.88
C GLU A 146 -2.74 12.46 -1.56
N GLU A 147 -2.70 13.36 -2.54
CA GLU A 147 -3.17 14.73 -2.41
C GLU A 147 -4.70 14.81 -2.21
N VAL A 148 -5.49 13.96 -2.88
CA VAL A 148 -6.93 13.82 -2.61
C VAL A 148 -7.17 13.46 -1.15
N SER A 149 -6.39 12.53 -0.60
CA SER A 149 -6.53 12.11 0.79
C SER A 149 -6.17 13.20 1.80
N GLN A 150 -5.15 14.01 1.49
CA GLN A 150 -4.78 15.16 2.31
C GLN A 150 -5.89 16.22 2.30
N GLU A 151 -6.40 16.59 1.13
CA GLU A 151 -7.51 17.55 1.00
C GLU A 151 -8.80 17.03 1.65
N LEU A 152 -9.07 15.73 1.54
CA LEU A 152 -10.20 15.09 2.20
C LEU A 152 -10.11 15.15 3.72
N LEU A 153 -8.94 14.86 4.28
CA LEU A 153 -8.74 14.98 5.74
C LEU A 153 -8.93 16.43 6.20
N GLN A 154 -8.43 17.40 5.41
CA GLN A 154 -8.65 18.81 5.71
C GLN A 154 -10.12 19.22 5.60
N ALA A 155 -10.87 18.68 4.63
CA ALA A 155 -12.32 18.88 4.55
C ALA A 155 -13.02 18.37 5.82
N ILE A 156 -12.65 17.19 6.31
CA ILE A 156 -13.19 16.61 7.55
C ILE A 156 -12.86 17.49 8.77
N ILE A 157 -11.59 17.89 8.93
CA ILE A 157 -11.14 18.75 10.04
C ILE A 157 -11.89 20.09 10.03
N ALA A 158 -12.03 20.70 8.85
CA ALA A 158 -12.72 21.98 8.68
C ALA A 158 -14.25 21.86 8.69
N ARG A 159 -14.80 20.64 8.61
CA ARG A 159 -16.23 20.35 8.39
C ARG A 159 -16.77 21.05 7.14
N ASP A 160 -15.93 21.14 6.12
CA ASP A 160 -16.19 21.88 4.89
C ASP A 160 -16.62 20.90 3.79
N PHE A 161 -17.92 20.81 3.55
CA PHE A 161 -18.46 19.94 2.51
C PHE A 161 -18.12 20.45 1.11
N ASP A 162 -17.97 21.77 0.90
CA ASP A 162 -17.62 22.31 -0.41
C ASP A 162 -16.19 21.88 -0.79
N ARG A 163 -15.28 21.84 0.20
CA ARG A 163 -13.93 21.29 0.00
C ARG A 163 -13.93 19.80 -0.36
N LEU A 164 -14.81 18.99 0.24
CA LEU A 164 -15.01 17.59 -0.19
C LEU A 164 -15.58 17.56 -1.62
N LYS A 165 -16.61 18.35 -1.90
CA LYS A 165 -17.30 18.39 -3.19
C LYS A 165 -16.34 18.69 -4.34
N ALA A 166 -15.34 19.55 -4.13
CA ALA A 166 -14.30 19.85 -5.11
C ALA A 166 -13.44 18.64 -5.52
N LEU A 167 -13.32 17.64 -4.64
CA LEU A 167 -12.62 16.38 -4.90
C LEU A 167 -13.50 15.34 -5.59
N MET A 168 -14.81 15.55 -5.63
CA MET A 168 -15.76 14.58 -6.18
C MET A 168 -15.91 14.71 -7.69
N LEU A 169 -16.40 13.64 -8.32
CA LEU A 169 -16.88 13.69 -9.70
C LEU A 169 -18.00 14.72 -9.85
N ASN A 170 -17.89 15.58 -10.86
CA ASN A 170 -18.95 16.50 -11.26
C ASN A 170 -19.56 16.10 -12.62
N ASP A 171 -20.54 16.86 -13.10
CA ASP A 171 -21.22 16.55 -14.37
C ASP A 171 -20.30 16.61 -15.60
N GLU A 172 -19.25 17.44 -15.58
CA GLU A 172 -18.26 17.50 -16.65
C GLU A 172 -17.37 16.26 -16.65
N ASP A 173 -16.88 15.84 -15.47
CA ASP A 173 -16.12 14.61 -15.28
C ASP A 173 -16.91 13.38 -15.74
N ILE A 174 -18.19 13.32 -15.34
CA ILE A 174 -19.10 12.23 -15.69
C ILE A 174 -19.32 12.15 -17.20
N LYS A 175 -19.46 13.29 -17.89
CA LYS A 175 -19.57 13.33 -19.35
C LYS A 175 -18.27 12.87 -20.02
N ALA A 176 -17.12 13.25 -19.48
CA ALA A 176 -15.81 12.87 -20.01
C ALA A 176 -15.56 11.35 -19.94
N LEU A 177 -16.09 10.68 -18.93
CA LEU A 177 -15.93 9.23 -18.73
C LEU A 177 -16.73 8.37 -19.74
N GLN A 178 -17.77 8.93 -20.40
CA GLN A 178 -18.58 8.23 -21.41
C GLN A 178 -19.10 6.84 -20.97
N LEU A 179 -19.58 6.76 -19.73
CA LEU A 179 -20.01 5.49 -19.13
C LEU A 179 -21.43 5.08 -19.54
N PRO A 180 -21.75 3.77 -19.49
CA PRO A 180 -23.12 3.30 -19.67
C PRO A 180 -24.09 3.86 -18.62
N ASN A 181 -25.36 3.99 -19.00
CA ASN A 181 -26.40 4.58 -18.15
C ASN A 181 -26.53 3.93 -16.76
N ALA A 182 -26.35 2.61 -16.65
CA ALA A 182 -26.41 1.90 -15.38
C ALA A 182 -25.29 2.33 -14.41
N GLU A 183 -24.06 2.46 -14.93
CA GLU A 183 -22.90 2.88 -14.14
C GLU A 183 -22.99 4.37 -13.78
N LEU A 184 -23.47 5.18 -14.70
CA LEU A 184 -23.80 6.59 -14.43
C LEU A 184 -24.82 6.75 -13.31
N ALA A 185 -25.87 5.91 -13.29
CA ALA A 185 -26.88 5.93 -12.23
C ALA A 185 -26.26 5.57 -10.87
N ARG A 186 -25.42 4.53 -10.82
CA ARG A 186 -24.69 4.13 -9.60
C ARG A 186 -23.80 5.25 -9.07
N ILE A 187 -23.04 5.90 -9.96
CA ILE A 187 -22.14 7.00 -9.59
C ILE A 187 -22.96 8.18 -9.05
N ARG A 188 -24.03 8.58 -9.74
CA ARG A 188 -24.89 9.70 -9.31
C ARG A 188 -25.56 9.43 -7.96
N ASP A 189 -26.02 8.21 -7.71
CA ASP A 189 -26.59 7.81 -6.43
C ASP A 189 -25.57 7.93 -5.29
N LYS A 190 -24.34 7.44 -5.49
CA LYS A 190 -23.26 7.59 -4.50
C LYS A 190 -22.88 9.05 -4.24
N ILE A 191 -22.86 9.88 -5.29
CA ILE A 191 -22.60 11.32 -5.16
C ILE A 191 -23.72 12.00 -4.37
N ALA A 192 -24.98 11.68 -4.63
CA ALA A 192 -26.13 12.23 -3.92
C ALA A 192 -26.10 11.92 -2.42
N GLN A 193 -25.59 10.76 -2.03
CA GLN A 193 -25.45 10.34 -0.63
C GLN A 193 -24.21 10.92 0.08
N ALA A 194 -23.31 11.59 -0.64
CA ALA A 194 -22.02 11.99 -0.08
C ALA A 194 -22.14 13.03 1.03
N GLN A 195 -23.11 13.95 0.95
CA GLN A 195 -23.33 14.97 1.99
C GLN A 195 -23.74 14.33 3.32
N GLU A 196 -24.68 13.38 3.28
CA GLU A 196 -25.13 12.67 4.47
C GLU A 196 -23.99 11.83 5.07
N LYS A 197 -23.22 11.12 4.24
CA LYS A 197 -22.04 10.37 4.70
C LYS A 197 -20.99 11.28 5.33
N PHE A 198 -20.70 12.42 4.72
CA PHE A 198 -19.75 13.38 5.25
C PHE A 198 -20.19 13.95 6.59
N GLN A 199 -21.46 14.27 6.75
CA GLN A 199 -22.03 14.71 8.04
C GLN A 199 -21.90 13.63 9.11
N LYS A 200 -22.21 12.38 8.78
CA LYS A 200 -22.04 11.24 9.70
C LYS A 200 -20.57 11.06 10.12
N THR A 201 -19.65 11.12 9.16
CA THR A 201 -18.21 10.95 9.40
C THR A 201 -17.63 12.09 10.23
N THR A 202 -17.96 13.34 9.91
CA THR A 202 -17.49 14.50 10.69
C THR A 202 -18.09 14.54 12.10
N ALA A 203 -19.34 14.08 12.28
CA ALA A 203 -19.94 13.93 13.60
C ALA A 203 -19.22 12.86 14.45
N ALA A 204 -18.84 11.73 13.84
CA ALA A 204 -18.07 10.68 14.52
C ALA A 204 -16.62 11.09 14.83
N LEU A 205 -16.05 11.99 14.03
CA LEU A 205 -14.67 12.48 14.15
C LEU A 205 -14.59 13.88 14.77
N ILE A 206 -15.48 14.19 15.71
CA ILE A 206 -15.59 15.51 16.37
C ILE A 206 -14.29 15.97 17.06
N ALA A 207 -13.43 15.02 17.44
CA ALA A 207 -12.17 15.29 18.14
C ALA A 207 -11.01 15.71 17.23
N LEU A 208 -11.17 15.67 15.90
CA LEU A 208 -10.13 16.12 14.98
C LEU A 208 -10.03 17.64 14.99
N THR A 209 -8.79 18.14 14.92
CA THR A 209 -8.48 19.56 14.99
C THR A 209 -7.45 19.93 13.92
N ASN A 210 -7.11 21.20 13.81
CA ASN A 210 -6.00 21.64 12.94
C ASN A 210 -4.62 21.09 13.35
N LYS A 211 -4.51 20.44 14.52
CA LYS A 211 -3.31 19.72 14.95
C LYS A 211 -3.27 18.27 14.46
N THR A 212 -4.37 17.76 13.91
CA THR A 212 -4.41 16.42 13.31
C THR A 212 -3.48 16.39 12.10
N GLN A 213 -2.56 15.43 12.09
CA GLN A 213 -1.57 15.25 11.04
C GLN A 213 -1.99 14.12 10.12
N TRP A 214 -1.99 14.39 8.81
CA TRP A 214 -2.03 13.35 7.81
C TRP A 214 -0.70 12.58 7.83
N MET A 215 -0.74 11.24 7.82
CA MET A 215 0.46 10.40 7.90
C MET A 215 0.72 9.64 6.60
N HIS A 216 -0.29 8.90 6.12
CA HIS A 216 -0.17 8.06 4.93
C HIS A 216 -1.54 7.76 4.31
N LEU A 217 -1.54 7.44 3.02
CA LEU A 217 -2.68 6.86 2.32
C LEU A 217 -2.32 5.44 1.89
N GLU A 218 -3.02 4.47 2.46
CA GLU A 218 -2.93 3.06 2.10
C GLU A 218 -3.93 2.74 0.98
N THR A 219 -3.45 2.18 -0.13
CA THR A 219 -4.27 1.71 -1.26
C THR A 219 -3.73 0.39 -1.81
N SER A 220 -4.62 -0.48 -2.28
CA SER A 220 -4.23 -1.57 -3.19
C SER A 220 -3.83 -1.02 -4.56
N ALA A 221 -3.24 -1.83 -5.45
CA ALA A 221 -2.93 -1.38 -6.81
C ALA A 221 -4.20 -0.89 -7.55
N PRO A 222 -4.13 0.22 -8.33
CA PRO A 222 -5.28 0.70 -9.08
C PRO A 222 -5.73 -0.33 -10.10
N GLN A 223 -7.04 -0.47 -10.26
CA GLN A 223 -7.66 -1.41 -11.18
C GLN A 223 -8.02 -0.69 -12.48
N CYS A 224 -7.77 -1.35 -13.61
CA CYS A 224 -8.29 -0.95 -14.89
C CYS A 224 -9.52 -1.80 -15.22
N ILE A 225 -10.65 -1.16 -15.53
CA ILE A 225 -11.83 -1.80 -16.10
C ILE A 225 -11.88 -1.45 -17.58
N PRO A 226 -11.66 -2.44 -18.47
CA PRO A 226 -11.74 -2.21 -19.91
C PRO A 226 -13.10 -1.66 -20.34
N ALA A 227 -13.08 -0.77 -21.33
CA ALA A 227 -14.28 -0.11 -21.86
C ALA A 227 -15.35 -1.11 -22.34
N ASP A 228 -14.93 -2.20 -23.00
CA ASP A 228 -15.79 -3.24 -23.54
C ASP A 228 -16.49 -4.05 -22.43
N ALA A 229 -15.84 -4.25 -21.28
CA ALA A 229 -16.43 -4.92 -20.12
C ALA A 229 -17.59 -4.13 -19.49
N LEU A 230 -17.60 -2.80 -19.67
CA LEU A 230 -18.69 -1.94 -19.22
C LEU A 230 -19.73 -1.67 -20.32
N GLY A 231 -19.37 -1.85 -21.59
CA GLY A 231 -20.17 -1.34 -22.72
C GLY A 231 -20.02 0.17 -22.92
N GLY A 232 -18.86 0.73 -22.52
CA GLY A 232 -18.46 2.11 -22.73
C GLY A 232 -17.38 2.25 -23.82
N THR A 233 -16.82 3.45 -23.96
CA THR A 233 -15.78 3.78 -24.97
C THR A 233 -14.41 4.08 -24.37
N THR A 234 -14.32 4.18 -23.05
CA THR A 234 -13.10 4.56 -22.33
C THR A 234 -12.86 3.62 -21.14
N ASP A 235 -11.61 3.20 -20.95
CA ASP A 235 -11.20 2.39 -19.80
C ASP A 235 -11.32 3.21 -18.51
N ILE A 236 -11.80 2.58 -17.43
CA ILE A 236 -11.83 3.21 -16.11
C ILE A 236 -10.62 2.75 -15.32
N ILE A 237 -9.78 3.68 -14.89
CA ILE A 237 -8.75 3.43 -13.88
C ILE A 237 -9.30 3.90 -12.52
N ARG A 238 -9.35 2.99 -11.54
CA ARG A 238 -9.93 3.28 -10.21
C ARG A 238 -9.16 2.66 -9.04
N TYR A 239 -9.31 3.26 -7.87
CA TYR A 239 -9.16 2.57 -6.59
C TYR A 239 -10.55 2.25 -6.04
N LYS A 240 -10.77 0.99 -5.62
CA LYS A 240 -12.04 0.59 -4.98
C LYS A 240 -12.25 1.33 -3.65
N ASN A 241 -11.16 1.53 -2.91
CA ASN A 241 -11.09 2.21 -1.62
C ASN A 241 -9.67 2.75 -1.39
N GLY A 242 -9.53 3.55 -0.35
CA GLY A 242 -8.23 4.00 0.18
C GLY A 242 -8.39 4.38 1.65
N THR A 243 -7.40 4.05 2.46
CA THR A 243 -7.39 4.26 3.92
C THR A 243 -6.40 5.35 4.28
N ILE A 244 -6.89 6.44 4.87
CA ILE A 244 -6.06 7.51 5.42
C ILE A 244 -5.65 7.11 6.83
N LEU A 245 -4.35 6.98 7.07
CA LEU A 245 -3.79 6.98 8.42
C LEU A 245 -3.53 8.43 8.84
N TYR A 246 -4.08 8.82 9.99
CA TYR A 246 -3.83 10.12 10.59
C TYR A 246 -3.39 10.00 12.05
N ALA A 247 -2.71 11.02 12.55
CA ALA A 247 -2.33 11.14 13.95
C ALA A 247 -3.03 12.36 14.57
N ASN A 248 -3.78 12.17 15.65
CA ASN A 248 -4.39 13.24 16.44
C ASN A 248 -3.84 13.20 17.86
N GLU A 249 -3.14 14.25 18.28
CA GLU A 249 -2.51 14.33 19.60
C GLU A 249 -1.64 13.11 19.96
N GLY A 250 -0.90 12.59 18.96
CA GLY A 250 -0.01 11.43 19.10
C GLY A 250 -0.72 10.06 19.04
N LYS A 251 -2.05 10.02 18.90
CA LYS A 251 -2.81 8.77 18.67
C LYS A 251 -3.11 8.58 17.19
N HIS A 252 -2.92 7.37 16.70
CA HIS A 252 -3.14 7.01 15.31
C HIS A 252 -4.53 6.40 15.12
N ASP A 253 -5.19 6.76 14.03
CA ASP A 253 -6.51 6.24 13.67
C ASP A 253 -6.73 6.42 12.15
N PHE A 254 -7.88 5.94 11.64
CA PHE A 254 -8.11 5.76 10.21
C PHE A 254 -9.41 6.39 9.70
N VAL A 255 -9.38 6.91 8.47
CA VAL A 255 -10.55 7.33 7.70
C VAL A 255 -10.51 6.69 6.31
N GLN A 256 -11.65 6.19 5.83
CA GLN A 256 -11.80 5.73 4.46
C GLN A 256 -12.14 6.88 3.50
N THR A 257 -11.45 6.92 2.38
CA THR A 257 -11.72 7.82 1.26
C THR A 257 -13.00 7.42 0.50
N GLY A 258 -13.15 6.12 0.23
CA GLY A 258 -14.13 5.58 -0.72
C GLY A 258 -13.53 5.32 -2.11
N GLU A 259 -14.40 5.05 -3.08
CA GLU A 259 -13.98 4.80 -4.47
C GLU A 259 -13.42 6.08 -5.11
N MET A 260 -12.26 5.97 -5.77
CA MET A 260 -11.62 7.04 -6.53
C MET A 260 -11.47 6.62 -7.99
N ILE A 261 -11.82 7.49 -8.93
CA ILE A 261 -11.68 7.27 -10.38
C ILE A 261 -10.74 8.32 -10.96
N LEU A 262 -9.80 7.91 -11.82
CA LEU A 262 -8.95 8.82 -12.55
C LEU A 262 -9.71 9.42 -13.74
N VAL A 263 -9.85 10.75 -13.76
CA VAL A 263 -10.41 11.52 -14.87
C VAL A 263 -9.35 12.47 -15.40
N GLY A 264 -8.86 12.21 -16.62
CA GLY A 264 -7.73 12.94 -17.19
C GLY A 264 -6.48 12.81 -16.33
N ARG A 265 -6.17 13.83 -15.53
CA ARG A 265 -5.01 13.88 -14.61
C ARG A 265 -5.41 14.07 -13.14
N ALA A 266 -6.69 13.95 -12.83
CA ALA A 266 -7.23 14.16 -11.49
C ALA A 266 -7.90 12.88 -10.98
N TRP A 267 -7.51 12.44 -9.79
CA TRP A 267 -8.27 11.44 -9.05
C TRP A 267 -9.50 12.08 -8.42
N LYS A 268 -10.67 11.47 -8.62
CA LYS A 268 -11.98 12.01 -8.23
C LYS A 268 -12.73 11.02 -7.34
N LEU A 269 -13.27 11.51 -6.23
CA LEU A 269 -14.09 10.71 -5.31
C LEU A 269 -15.48 10.46 -5.89
N VAL A 270 -15.99 9.24 -5.68
CA VAL A 270 -17.34 8.83 -6.11
C VAL A 270 -18.33 8.86 -4.93
N THR A 271 -17.83 8.89 -3.69
CA THR A 271 -18.63 8.87 -2.45
C THR A 271 -17.97 9.72 -1.37
N GLY A 272 -18.73 10.08 -0.34
CA GLY A 272 -18.17 10.68 0.88
C GLY A 272 -17.39 9.66 1.74
N PRO A 273 -16.52 10.16 2.64
CA PRO A 273 -15.66 9.35 3.49
C PRO A 273 -16.43 8.61 4.59
N THR A 274 -15.82 7.59 5.18
CA THR A 274 -16.35 6.86 6.36
C THR A 274 -15.27 6.66 7.43
N VAL A 275 -15.67 6.53 8.69
CA VAL A 275 -14.73 6.29 9.81
C VAL A 275 -14.13 4.89 9.79
N GLY A 276 -12.93 4.77 10.37
CA GLY A 276 -12.27 3.50 10.62
C GLY A 276 -11.49 2.96 9.42
N ILE A 277 -11.04 1.71 9.58
CA ILE A 277 -10.52 0.92 8.46
C ILE A 277 -11.69 0.34 7.67
N THR A 278 -11.56 0.23 6.35
CA THR A 278 -12.38 -0.77 5.63
C THR A 278 -12.12 -2.08 6.35
N GLN A 279 -13.18 -2.80 6.71
CA GLN A 279 -13.03 -4.25 6.85
C GLN A 279 -12.32 -4.68 5.57
N VAL A 280 -11.14 -5.25 5.75
CA VAL A 280 -10.38 -5.82 4.65
C VAL A 280 -11.39 -6.71 3.93
N ASP A 281 -11.79 -6.30 2.73
CA ASP A 281 -12.18 -7.27 1.75
C ASP A 281 -10.90 -8.12 1.62
N ASP A 282 -10.89 -9.25 2.31
CA ASP A 282 -9.96 -10.35 2.10
C ASP A 282 -10.21 -10.88 0.68
N GLU A 283 -9.91 -10.06 -0.33
CA GLU A 283 -9.62 -10.52 -1.68
C GLU A 283 -8.14 -10.94 -1.73
N ASN A 284 -7.86 -11.98 -0.94
CA ASN A 284 -7.26 -13.19 -1.48
C ASN A 284 -7.83 -13.40 -2.91
N PRO A 285 -7.04 -13.76 -3.95
CA PRO A 285 -7.50 -13.83 -5.35
C PRO A 285 -8.58 -14.89 -5.68
N ARG A 286 -9.53 -15.15 -4.79
CA ARG A 286 -10.49 -16.25 -4.84
C ARG A 286 -11.96 -15.84 -4.78
N THR A 287 -12.27 -14.57 -4.53
CA THR A 287 -13.65 -14.05 -4.65
C THR A 287 -13.95 -13.42 -6.01
N ALA A 288 -12.94 -13.21 -6.86
CA ALA A 288 -13.10 -12.51 -8.14
C ALA A 288 -13.80 -13.33 -9.25
N ASN A 289 -14.18 -14.59 -9.01
CA ASN A 289 -14.97 -15.36 -9.96
C ASN A 289 -16.32 -15.79 -9.38
N GLY A 290 -17.32 -14.91 -9.57
CA GLY A 290 -18.72 -15.28 -9.70
C GLY A 290 -19.57 -15.13 -8.43
N GLY A 291 -20.18 -13.97 -8.26
CA GLY A 291 -21.30 -13.76 -7.34
C GLY A 291 -21.63 -12.28 -7.23
N ALA A 292 -22.84 -11.91 -7.63
CA ALA A 292 -23.36 -10.55 -7.52
C ALA A 292 -23.28 -9.99 -6.10
N ALA A 293 -23.40 -8.67 -5.97
CA ALA A 293 -23.55 -7.96 -4.71
C ALA A 293 -24.47 -8.70 -3.71
N ASP A 294 -23.86 -9.27 -2.67
CA ASP A 294 -24.57 -9.77 -1.49
C ASP A 294 -24.51 -8.69 -0.42
N THR A 295 -25.36 -7.67 -0.59
CA THR A 295 -25.75 -6.78 0.51
C THR A 295 -26.23 -7.63 1.68
N VAL A 296 -25.68 -7.41 2.87
CA VAL A 296 -26.16 -8.03 4.12
C VAL A 296 -27.68 -7.82 4.20
N GLU A 297 -28.43 -8.91 4.26
CA GLU A 297 -29.89 -8.89 4.34
C GLU A 297 -30.30 -8.39 5.74
N VAL A 298 -30.77 -7.16 5.80
CA VAL A 298 -31.27 -6.55 7.04
C VAL A 298 -32.77 -6.79 7.12
N THR A 299 -33.16 -7.75 7.95
CA THR A 299 -34.56 -8.07 8.27
C THR A 299 -34.85 -7.68 9.72
N PRO A 300 -36.13 -7.59 10.14
CA PRO A 300 -36.48 -7.39 11.54
C PRO A 300 -35.86 -8.44 12.48
N GLU A 301 -35.63 -9.66 12.00
CA GLU A 301 -35.00 -10.76 12.74
C GLU A 301 -33.47 -10.61 12.83
N THR A 302 -32.80 -10.16 11.76
CA THR A 302 -31.33 -10.02 11.74
C THR A 302 -30.86 -8.70 12.36
N GLN A 303 -31.65 -7.62 12.31
CA GLN A 303 -31.30 -6.31 12.85
C GLN A 303 -30.84 -6.31 14.33
N PRO A 304 -31.54 -6.96 15.29
CA PRO A 304 -31.07 -7.00 16.68
C PRO A 304 -29.77 -7.81 16.84
N LEU A 305 -29.54 -8.82 16.01
CA LEU A 305 -28.31 -9.61 16.01
C LEU A 305 -27.13 -8.82 15.43
N LEU A 306 -27.36 -8.05 14.35
CA LEU A 306 -26.36 -7.15 13.77
C LEU A 306 -25.92 -6.07 14.77
N ASN A 307 -26.86 -5.51 15.54
CA ASN A 307 -26.54 -4.56 16.62
C ASN A 307 -25.66 -5.21 17.70
N LYS A 308 -26.01 -6.43 18.15
CA LYS A 308 -25.19 -7.17 19.12
C LYS A 308 -23.79 -7.49 18.57
N LEU A 309 -23.69 -7.87 17.30
CA LEU A 309 -22.42 -8.14 16.64
C LEU A 309 -21.53 -6.89 16.65
N ARG A 310 -22.10 -5.73 16.30
CA ARG A 310 -21.39 -4.45 16.36
C ARG A 310 -20.92 -4.13 17.78
N ASP A 311 -21.76 -4.31 18.79
CA ASP A 311 -21.39 -4.05 20.19
C ASP A 311 -20.30 -5.02 20.70
N ILE A 312 -20.24 -6.25 20.16
CA ILE A 312 -19.14 -7.19 20.41
C ILE A 312 -17.86 -6.71 19.74
N ASP A 313 -17.92 -6.32 18.47
CA ASP A 313 -16.76 -5.83 17.69
C ASP A 313 -16.16 -4.55 18.30
N GLU A 314 -17.01 -3.60 18.74
CA GLU A 314 -16.58 -2.38 19.44
C GLU A 314 -15.85 -2.67 20.76
N ARG A 315 -16.31 -3.67 21.53
CA ARG A 315 -15.63 -4.10 22.77
C ARG A 315 -14.36 -4.91 22.50
N GLY A 316 -14.38 -5.75 21.46
CA GLY A 316 -13.29 -6.65 21.07
C GLY A 316 -12.02 -5.92 20.67
N SER A 317 -12.14 -4.74 20.05
CA SER A 317 -11.02 -3.85 19.71
C SER A 317 -10.11 -3.45 20.89
N LYS A 318 -10.55 -3.70 22.13
CA LYS A 318 -9.85 -3.36 23.38
C LYS A 318 -9.30 -4.58 24.14
N ALA A 319 -9.47 -5.81 23.62
CA ALA A 319 -8.96 -7.02 24.27
C ALA A 319 -7.44 -7.14 24.10
N ALA A 320 -6.69 -6.95 25.19
CA ALA A 320 -5.22 -6.95 25.17
C ALA A 320 -4.59 -8.29 25.59
N ASP A 321 -5.37 -9.25 26.12
CA ASP A 321 -4.89 -10.53 26.62
C ASP A 321 -5.58 -11.74 25.96
N ALA A 322 -4.96 -12.92 26.04
CA ALA A 322 -5.45 -14.14 25.41
C ALA A 322 -6.87 -14.52 25.87
N ALA A 323 -7.19 -14.32 27.16
CA ALA A 323 -8.52 -14.57 27.70
C ALA A 323 -9.59 -13.65 27.09
N GLY A 324 -9.25 -12.36 26.88
CA GLY A 324 -10.09 -11.40 26.19
C GLY A 324 -10.33 -11.78 24.73
N ILE A 325 -9.29 -12.22 24.01
CA ILE A 325 -9.38 -12.69 22.61
C ILE A 325 -10.31 -13.90 22.51
N VAL A 326 -10.17 -14.88 23.40
CA VAL A 326 -11.00 -16.08 23.43
C VAL A 326 -12.47 -15.73 23.68
N ARG A 327 -12.74 -14.91 24.72
CA ARG A 327 -14.11 -14.49 25.05
C ARG A 327 -14.76 -13.72 23.90
N TYR A 328 -14.05 -12.74 23.34
CA TYR A 328 -14.53 -11.94 22.20
C TYR A 328 -14.94 -12.83 21.03
N ASN A 329 -14.06 -13.73 20.60
CA ASN A 329 -14.29 -14.58 19.45
C ASN A 329 -15.40 -15.63 19.69
N LEU A 330 -15.55 -16.14 20.91
CA LEU A 330 -16.64 -17.04 21.28
C LEU A 330 -18.01 -16.32 21.29
N GLU A 331 -18.07 -15.10 21.82
CA GLU A 331 -19.29 -14.26 21.78
C GLU A 331 -19.65 -13.93 20.33
N ARG A 332 -18.66 -13.55 19.52
CA ARG A 332 -18.82 -13.19 18.11
C ARG A 332 -19.34 -14.38 17.28
N ALA A 333 -18.71 -15.55 17.39
CA ALA A 333 -19.12 -16.77 16.70
C ALA A 333 -20.58 -17.13 16.99
N ALA A 334 -21.02 -17.04 18.24
CA ALA A 334 -22.39 -17.36 18.63
C ALA A 334 -23.43 -16.44 17.97
N ILE A 335 -23.13 -15.16 17.78
CA ILE A 335 -24.01 -14.23 17.07
C ILE A 335 -23.99 -14.47 15.56
N LEU A 336 -22.82 -14.78 14.99
CA LEU A 336 -22.67 -15.07 13.57
C LEU A 336 -23.44 -16.34 13.16
N GLU A 337 -23.42 -17.39 13.99
CA GLU A 337 -24.24 -18.58 13.73
C GLU A 337 -25.75 -18.29 13.79
N GLN A 338 -26.19 -17.43 14.73
CA GLN A 338 -27.59 -16.98 14.77
C GLN A 338 -27.96 -16.16 13.53
N LEU A 339 -27.07 -15.29 13.05
CA LEU A 339 -27.26 -14.54 11.81
C LEU A 339 -27.33 -15.47 10.60
N ALA A 340 -26.51 -16.52 10.56
CA ALA A 340 -26.56 -17.54 9.52
C ALA A 340 -27.89 -18.31 9.51
N ASP A 341 -28.41 -18.69 10.69
CA ASP A 341 -29.68 -19.40 10.81
C ASP A 341 -30.89 -18.49 10.52
N ALA A 342 -30.79 -17.19 10.80
CA ALA A 342 -31.82 -16.18 10.50
C ALA A 342 -31.78 -15.66 9.06
N SER A 343 -30.71 -15.90 8.30
CA SER A 343 -30.56 -15.44 6.93
C SER A 343 -31.37 -16.31 5.96
N HIS A 344 -32.13 -15.67 5.08
CA HIS A 344 -32.92 -16.36 4.05
C HIS A 344 -32.16 -16.55 2.74
N LYS A 345 -31.14 -15.70 2.49
CA LYS A 345 -30.24 -15.82 1.33
C LYS A 345 -29.06 -16.76 1.63
N GLU A 346 -28.87 -17.74 0.75
CA GLU A 346 -27.82 -18.77 0.89
C GLU A 346 -26.40 -18.17 0.91
N GLY A 347 -26.08 -17.20 0.05
CA GLY A 347 -24.78 -16.53 0.03
C GLY A 347 -24.46 -15.74 1.32
N SER A 348 -25.45 -15.02 1.86
CA SER A 348 -25.35 -14.35 3.16
C SER A 348 -25.08 -15.35 4.29
N LYS A 349 -25.80 -16.48 4.28
CA LYS A 349 -25.61 -17.56 5.27
C LYS A 349 -24.20 -18.13 5.23
N GLU A 350 -23.65 -18.41 4.04
CA GLU A 350 -22.28 -18.93 3.93
C GLU A 350 -21.25 -17.95 4.48
N ASN A 351 -21.40 -16.65 4.18
CA ASN A 351 -20.48 -15.62 4.67
C ASN A 351 -20.50 -15.50 6.20
N TRP A 352 -21.67 -15.62 6.83
CA TRP A 352 -21.76 -15.64 8.29
C TRP A 352 -21.08 -16.87 8.91
N LEU A 353 -21.25 -18.05 8.29
CA LEU A 353 -20.62 -19.29 8.77
C LEU A 353 -19.10 -19.27 8.57
N LYS A 354 -18.58 -18.65 7.51
CA LYS A 354 -17.13 -18.43 7.34
C LYS A 354 -16.57 -17.58 8.47
N GLN A 355 -17.18 -16.43 8.75
CA GLN A 355 -16.76 -15.55 9.85
C GLN A 355 -16.87 -16.25 11.22
N ALA A 356 -17.89 -17.08 11.42
CA ALA A 356 -18.03 -17.87 12.63
C ALA A 356 -16.86 -18.87 12.78
N ALA A 357 -16.50 -19.56 11.70
CA ALA A 357 -15.36 -20.48 11.68
C ALA A 357 -14.03 -19.77 11.96
N ASP A 358 -13.79 -18.59 11.40
CA ASP A 358 -12.57 -17.80 11.67
C ASP A 358 -12.52 -17.35 13.14
N SER A 359 -13.66 -16.91 13.69
CA SER A 359 -13.76 -16.52 15.09
C SER A 359 -13.49 -17.72 16.01
N LEU A 360 -14.14 -18.87 15.75
CA LEU A 360 -13.91 -20.10 16.52
C LEU A 360 -12.46 -20.61 16.39
N SER A 361 -11.85 -20.51 15.21
CA SER A 361 -10.44 -20.88 14.99
C SER A 361 -9.49 -19.97 15.79
N SER A 362 -9.72 -18.66 15.76
CA SER A 362 -8.95 -17.70 16.56
C SER A 362 -9.11 -17.95 18.06
N ALA A 363 -10.34 -18.21 18.54
CA ALA A 363 -10.57 -18.57 19.94
C ALA A 363 -9.84 -19.87 20.30
N ALA A 364 -9.93 -20.91 19.46
CA ALA A 364 -9.30 -22.21 19.72
C ALA A 364 -7.77 -22.12 19.83
N GLN A 365 -7.12 -21.33 18.96
CA GLN A 365 -5.67 -21.16 18.96
C GLN A 365 -5.15 -20.32 20.14
N ASN A 366 -5.99 -19.47 20.73
CA ASN A 366 -5.65 -18.62 21.87
C ASN A 366 -6.16 -19.17 23.22
N SER A 367 -6.92 -20.26 23.22
CA SER A 367 -7.43 -20.91 24.43
C SER A 367 -6.30 -21.50 25.28
N PRO A 368 -6.41 -21.45 26.63
CA PRO A 368 -5.52 -22.21 27.50
C PRO A 368 -5.55 -23.70 27.14
N THR A 369 -4.42 -24.41 27.32
CA THR A 369 -4.25 -25.81 26.86
C THR A 369 -5.28 -26.82 27.38
N LYS A 370 -6.00 -26.51 28.47
CA LYS A 370 -7.08 -27.35 29.03
C LYS A 370 -8.48 -26.95 28.57
N ASP A 371 -8.63 -25.79 27.92
CA ASP A 371 -9.89 -25.30 27.40
C ASP A 371 -10.03 -25.68 25.92
N SER A 372 -11.03 -26.52 25.63
CA SER A 372 -11.31 -27.04 24.28
C SER A 372 -12.66 -26.59 23.74
N ILE A 373 -13.33 -25.63 24.39
CA ILE A 373 -14.70 -25.24 24.04
C ILE A 373 -14.77 -24.72 22.60
N ALA A 374 -13.90 -23.76 22.25
CA ALA A 374 -13.84 -23.20 20.91
C ALA A 374 -13.50 -24.25 19.84
N HIS A 375 -12.52 -25.11 20.12
CA HIS A 375 -12.11 -26.17 19.19
C HIS A 375 -13.25 -27.18 18.96
N LYS A 376 -13.97 -27.61 20.00
CA LYS A 376 -15.12 -28.50 19.87
C LYS A 376 -16.23 -27.88 19.03
N LYS A 377 -16.56 -26.60 19.26
CA LYS A 377 -17.54 -25.87 18.44
C LYS A 377 -17.11 -25.78 16.97
N LEU A 378 -15.83 -25.58 16.71
CA LEU A 378 -15.30 -25.54 15.34
C LEU A 378 -15.42 -26.91 14.64
N ILE A 379 -15.15 -28.01 15.36
CA ILE A 379 -15.35 -29.38 14.86
C ILE A 379 -16.85 -29.63 14.55
N GLU A 380 -17.75 -29.22 15.45
CA GLU A 380 -19.19 -29.35 15.26
C GLU A 380 -19.68 -28.55 14.05
N LEU A 381 -19.19 -27.31 13.89
CA LEU A 381 -19.49 -26.47 12.73
C LEU A 381 -18.97 -27.12 11.44
N ALA A 382 -17.73 -27.61 11.42
CA ALA A 382 -17.15 -28.31 10.27
C ALA A 382 -17.99 -29.53 9.88
N ALA A 383 -18.43 -30.33 10.84
CA ALA A 383 -19.30 -31.48 10.60
C ALA A 383 -20.69 -31.06 10.07
N LYS A 384 -21.28 -29.98 10.61
CA LYS A 384 -22.57 -29.43 10.15
C LYS A 384 -22.48 -28.96 8.69
N VAL A 385 -21.46 -28.18 8.34
CA VAL A 385 -21.31 -27.66 6.96
C VAL A 385 -20.85 -28.72 5.96
N ALA A 386 -20.09 -29.73 6.38
CA ALA A 386 -19.74 -30.85 5.50
C ALA A 386 -20.96 -31.67 5.08
N LYS A 387 -21.99 -31.75 5.93
CA LYS A 387 -23.24 -32.47 5.63
C LYS A 387 -24.25 -31.64 4.82
N ASN A 388 -24.36 -30.35 5.15
CA ASN A 388 -25.49 -29.52 4.72
C ASN A 388 -25.10 -28.23 3.96
N GLY A 389 -23.80 -27.91 3.82
CA GLY A 389 -23.31 -26.70 3.16
C GLY A 389 -22.75 -26.98 1.76
N SER A 390 -22.39 -25.92 1.03
CA SER A 390 -21.70 -26.07 -0.25
C SER A 390 -20.30 -26.67 -0.07
N PRO A 391 -19.73 -27.34 -1.10
CA PRO A 391 -18.36 -27.84 -1.06
C PRO A 391 -17.31 -26.74 -0.77
N LYS A 392 -17.56 -25.49 -1.21
CA LYS A 392 -16.68 -24.35 -0.95
C LYS A 392 -16.71 -23.95 0.52
N LEU A 393 -17.91 -23.84 1.12
CA LEU A 393 -18.04 -23.55 2.54
C LEU A 393 -17.47 -24.69 3.40
N ALA A 394 -17.78 -25.94 3.06
CA ALA A 394 -17.27 -27.11 3.77
C ALA A 394 -15.74 -27.16 3.76
N GLY A 395 -15.12 -26.92 2.60
CA GLY A 395 -13.67 -26.78 2.49
C GLY A 395 -13.12 -25.62 3.32
N TYR A 396 -13.75 -24.44 3.25
CA TYR A 396 -13.32 -23.28 4.04
C TYR A 396 -13.26 -23.62 5.54
N VAL A 397 -14.35 -24.12 6.10
CA VAL A 397 -14.43 -24.43 7.55
C VAL A 397 -13.50 -25.58 7.93
N ALA A 398 -13.41 -26.63 7.12
CA ALA A 398 -12.52 -27.76 7.36
C ALA A 398 -11.05 -27.32 7.42
N PHE A 399 -10.63 -26.37 6.58
CA PHE A 399 -9.27 -25.84 6.60
C PHE A 399 -8.96 -25.10 7.91
N ARG A 400 -9.90 -24.27 8.41
CA ARG A 400 -9.74 -23.53 9.68
C ARG A 400 -9.71 -24.47 10.88
N GLU A 401 -10.53 -25.50 10.87
CA GLU A 401 -10.54 -26.53 11.90
C GLU A 401 -9.22 -27.28 11.95
N MET A 402 -8.76 -27.82 10.82
CA MET A 402 -7.53 -28.59 10.81
C MET A 402 -6.30 -27.75 11.15
N SER A 403 -6.27 -26.49 10.72
CA SER A 403 -5.20 -25.56 11.08
C SER A 403 -5.19 -25.24 12.57
N ALA A 404 -6.37 -25.04 13.18
CA ALA A 404 -6.48 -24.83 14.62
C ALA A 404 -6.01 -26.05 15.43
N ASP A 405 -6.43 -27.26 15.05
CA ASP A 405 -5.97 -28.51 15.67
C ASP A 405 -4.44 -28.65 15.61
N TYR A 406 -3.86 -28.38 14.44
CA TYR A 406 -2.41 -28.44 14.25
C TYR A 406 -1.68 -27.42 15.14
N THR A 407 -2.12 -26.16 15.18
CA THR A 407 -1.56 -25.13 16.08
C THR A 407 -1.65 -25.54 17.55
N ILE A 408 -2.80 -26.08 17.99
CA ILE A 408 -2.99 -26.55 19.37
C ILE A 408 -2.02 -27.69 19.70
N LYS A 409 -1.83 -28.64 18.79
CA LYS A 409 -0.89 -29.76 18.97
C LYS A 409 0.56 -29.28 19.03
N LEU A 410 0.93 -28.29 18.22
CA LEU A 410 2.26 -27.65 18.30
C LEU A 410 2.47 -26.94 19.64
N ALA A 411 1.47 -26.20 20.11
CA ALA A 411 1.57 -25.45 21.38
C ALA A 411 1.61 -26.35 22.62
N THR A 412 0.96 -27.53 22.58
CA THR A 412 0.87 -28.47 23.71
C THR A 412 2.01 -29.49 23.73
N SER A 413 2.83 -29.55 22.69
CA SER A 413 3.92 -30.52 22.57
C SER A 413 5.28 -29.87 22.83
N PRO A 414 6.10 -30.40 23.76
CA PRO A 414 7.42 -29.82 24.07
C PRO A 414 8.44 -29.97 22.93
N LYS A 415 8.21 -30.90 22.01
CA LYS A 415 8.95 -31.06 20.76
C LYS A 415 7.97 -31.43 19.65
N ILE A 416 8.20 -30.90 18.47
CA ILE A 416 7.50 -31.33 17.26
C ILE A 416 7.94 -32.76 16.98
N THR A 417 7.01 -33.71 17.00
CA THR A 417 7.26 -35.12 16.73
C THR A 417 6.89 -35.46 15.30
N ASP A 418 7.54 -36.48 14.73
CA ASP A 418 7.21 -37.01 13.40
C ASP A 418 5.72 -37.38 13.30
N LYS A 419 5.15 -37.89 14.39
CA LYS A 419 3.71 -38.21 14.48
C LYS A 419 2.81 -37.00 14.21
N ILE A 420 3.11 -35.83 14.80
CA ILE A 420 2.30 -34.61 14.60
C ILE A 420 2.45 -34.12 13.15
N GLN A 421 3.65 -34.21 12.59
CA GLN A 421 3.91 -33.83 11.20
C GLN A 421 3.22 -34.78 10.20
N ASP A 422 3.25 -36.08 10.46
CA ASP A 422 2.59 -37.09 9.63
C ASP A 422 1.06 -36.96 9.71
N GLU A 423 0.49 -36.77 10.91
CA GLU A 423 -0.93 -36.47 11.06
C GLU A 423 -1.33 -35.21 10.28
N TRP A 424 -0.52 -34.14 10.34
CA TRP A 424 -0.79 -32.92 9.59
C TRP A 424 -0.76 -33.14 8.07
N ARG A 425 0.27 -33.83 7.59
CA ARG A 425 0.42 -34.22 6.18
C ARG A 425 -0.78 -35.03 5.69
N ASP A 426 -1.21 -36.03 6.45
CA ASP A 426 -2.36 -36.87 6.11
C ASP A 426 -3.66 -36.06 6.05
N ARG A 427 -3.84 -35.12 6.99
CA ARG A 427 -5.01 -34.22 7.00
C ARG A 427 -5.00 -33.27 5.80
N LEU A 428 -3.88 -32.65 5.48
CA LEU A 428 -3.74 -31.79 4.31
C LEU A 428 -4.02 -32.54 3.00
N LYS A 429 -3.48 -33.76 2.87
CA LYS A 429 -3.73 -34.61 1.70
C LYS A 429 -5.21 -34.94 1.57
N LYS A 430 -5.82 -35.43 2.64
CA LYS A 430 -7.26 -35.75 2.66
C LYS A 430 -8.11 -34.52 2.37
N PHE A 431 -7.73 -33.35 2.89
CA PHE A 431 -8.40 -32.09 2.62
C PHE A 431 -8.38 -31.76 1.13
N TRP A 432 -7.21 -31.79 0.48
CA TRP A 432 -7.09 -31.51 -0.95
C TRP A 432 -7.85 -32.54 -1.81
N GLU A 433 -7.82 -33.82 -1.44
CA GLU A 433 -8.58 -34.88 -2.14
C GLU A 433 -10.09 -34.68 -2.01
N THR A 434 -10.56 -34.20 -0.85
CA THR A 434 -11.99 -34.01 -0.56
C THR A 434 -12.52 -32.69 -1.12
N TYR A 435 -11.73 -31.62 -1.05
CA TYR A 435 -12.11 -30.25 -1.41
C TYR A 435 -11.14 -29.60 -2.42
N PRO A 436 -10.92 -30.20 -3.60
CA PRO A 436 -9.95 -29.67 -4.57
C PRO A 436 -10.37 -28.31 -5.16
N THR A 437 -11.64 -27.94 -5.07
CA THR A 437 -12.12 -26.62 -5.53
C THR A 437 -12.18 -25.58 -4.42
N ALA A 438 -11.80 -25.95 -3.19
CA ALA A 438 -11.80 -25.01 -2.08
C ALA A 438 -10.72 -23.95 -2.25
N ASP A 439 -11.02 -22.79 -1.68
CA ASP A 439 -10.15 -21.64 -1.74
C ASP A 439 -8.85 -21.84 -0.96
N ASP A 440 -8.73 -22.87 -0.15
CA ASP A 440 -7.50 -23.16 0.61
C ASP A 440 -6.75 -24.37 0.05
N ALA A 441 -7.24 -25.03 -1.01
CA ALA A 441 -6.61 -26.22 -1.57
C ALA A 441 -5.17 -25.97 -2.07
N PRO A 442 -4.84 -24.81 -2.66
CA PRO A 442 -3.45 -24.50 -3.02
C PRO A 442 -2.53 -24.22 -1.84
N ASP A 443 -3.07 -23.71 -0.73
CA ASP A 443 -2.33 -23.59 0.51
C ASP A 443 -2.01 -24.99 1.07
N ALA A 444 -3.01 -25.87 1.11
CA ALA A 444 -2.82 -27.24 1.55
C ALA A 444 -1.72 -27.98 0.77
N LEU A 445 -1.67 -27.82 -0.55
CA LEU A 445 -0.61 -28.40 -1.38
C LEU A 445 0.77 -27.76 -1.13
N LEU A 446 0.81 -26.44 -0.91
CA LEU A 446 2.07 -25.76 -0.58
C LEU A 446 2.64 -26.30 0.74
N GLN A 447 1.78 -26.44 1.75
CA GLN A 447 2.14 -26.98 3.06
C GLN A 447 2.51 -28.46 3.00
N LEU A 448 1.84 -29.27 2.17
CA LEU A 448 2.24 -30.66 1.90
C LEU A 448 3.66 -30.74 1.35
N GLY A 449 4.00 -29.87 0.40
CA GLY A 449 5.36 -29.76 -0.10
C GLY A 449 6.35 -29.44 1.02
N MET A 450 6.06 -28.39 1.81
CA MET A 450 6.96 -27.92 2.88
C MET A 450 7.19 -28.99 3.97
N VAL A 451 6.12 -29.59 4.46
CA VAL A 451 6.18 -30.63 5.50
C VAL A 451 6.86 -31.89 4.99
N SER A 452 6.78 -32.19 3.69
CA SER A 452 7.53 -33.28 3.07
C SER A 452 9.01 -32.95 2.88
N GLU A 453 9.38 -31.70 2.56
CA GLU A 453 10.79 -31.28 2.58
C GLU A 453 11.39 -31.40 3.98
N PHE A 454 10.68 -30.91 5.01
CA PHE A 454 11.15 -31.00 6.40
C PHE A 454 11.31 -32.44 6.89
N ALA A 455 10.50 -33.37 6.37
CA ALA A 455 10.61 -34.79 6.66
C ALA A 455 11.69 -35.51 5.81
N GLY A 456 12.44 -34.80 4.97
CA GLY A 456 13.43 -35.38 4.05
C GLY A 456 12.83 -36.19 2.89
N LYS A 457 11.51 -36.07 2.65
CA LYS A 457 10.78 -36.78 1.59
C LYS A 457 10.76 -35.94 0.32
N GLU A 458 11.94 -35.67 -0.25
CA GLU A 458 12.10 -34.68 -1.32
C GLU A 458 11.31 -35.00 -2.60
N THR A 459 11.28 -36.26 -3.02
CA THR A 459 10.47 -36.69 -4.18
C THR A 459 8.98 -36.40 -3.95
N GLU A 460 8.49 -36.66 -2.73
CA GLU A 460 7.10 -36.38 -2.37
C GLU A 460 6.85 -34.87 -2.36
N ALA A 461 7.75 -34.09 -1.76
CA ALA A 461 7.64 -32.63 -1.74
C ALA A 461 7.57 -32.03 -3.14
N LYS A 462 8.48 -32.45 -4.03
CA LYS A 462 8.50 -32.05 -5.44
C LYS A 462 7.17 -32.36 -6.13
N ASN A 463 6.65 -33.57 -5.95
CA ASN A 463 5.37 -33.96 -6.56
C ASN A 463 4.21 -33.07 -6.08
N TRP A 464 4.19 -32.67 -4.80
CA TRP A 464 3.18 -31.75 -4.29
C TRP A 464 3.31 -30.35 -4.88
N TYR A 465 4.53 -29.81 -5.01
CA TYR A 465 4.76 -28.52 -5.66
C TYR A 465 4.41 -28.53 -7.15
N GLU A 466 4.75 -29.59 -7.88
CA GLU A 466 4.35 -29.76 -9.28
C GLU A 466 2.84 -29.85 -9.42
N THR A 467 2.17 -30.59 -8.52
CA THR A 467 0.71 -30.69 -8.48
C THR A 467 0.09 -29.31 -8.26
N LEU A 468 0.60 -28.55 -7.31
CA LEU A 468 0.17 -27.16 -7.04
C LEU A 468 0.35 -26.28 -8.27
N ALA A 469 1.54 -26.28 -8.88
CA ALA A 469 1.85 -25.47 -10.05
C ALA A 469 0.99 -25.84 -11.28
N LYS A 470 0.66 -27.12 -11.44
CA LYS A 470 -0.11 -27.64 -12.58
C LYS A 470 -1.62 -27.45 -12.41
N GLN A 471 -2.17 -27.77 -11.23
CA GLN A 471 -3.61 -27.72 -10.99
C GLN A 471 -4.10 -26.32 -10.66
N TYR A 472 -3.26 -25.46 -10.06
CA TYR A 472 -3.64 -24.11 -9.65
C TYR A 472 -2.67 -23.05 -10.17
N PRO A 473 -2.41 -22.99 -11.49
CA PRO A 473 -1.35 -22.18 -12.08
C PRO A 473 -1.50 -20.67 -11.83
N GLN A 474 -2.73 -20.21 -11.58
CA GLN A 474 -3.09 -18.81 -11.30
C GLN A 474 -3.00 -18.43 -9.82
N SER A 475 -2.78 -19.39 -8.91
CA SER A 475 -2.61 -19.08 -7.49
C SER A 475 -1.26 -18.39 -7.25
N LYS A 476 -1.21 -17.43 -6.31
CA LYS A 476 0.06 -16.81 -5.87
C LYS A 476 1.07 -17.88 -5.42
N MET A 477 0.59 -18.90 -4.69
CA MET A 477 1.40 -20.05 -4.24
C MET A 477 2.06 -20.84 -5.38
N ALA A 478 1.46 -20.88 -6.58
CA ALA A 478 2.03 -21.64 -7.70
C ALA A 478 3.37 -21.08 -8.18
N LYS A 479 3.61 -19.76 -8.05
CA LYS A 479 4.91 -19.17 -8.38
C LYS A 479 5.99 -19.67 -7.42
N LYS A 480 5.71 -19.62 -6.12
CA LYS A 480 6.58 -20.16 -5.07
C LYS A 480 6.82 -21.67 -5.22
N ALA A 481 5.79 -22.43 -5.61
CA ALA A 481 5.89 -23.87 -5.88
C ALA A 481 6.79 -24.17 -7.08
N ARG A 482 6.65 -23.44 -8.19
CA ARG A 482 7.56 -23.56 -9.35
C ARG A 482 9.01 -23.25 -8.96
N GLY A 483 9.22 -22.22 -8.14
CA GLY A 483 10.53 -21.92 -7.58
C GLY A 483 11.06 -23.05 -6.70
N ALA A 484 10.22 -23.67 -5.88
CA ALA A 484 10.63 -24.79 -5.03
C ALA A 484 11.04 -26.02 -5.86
N VAL A 485 10.28 -26.34 -6.92
CA VAL A 485 10.67 -27.39 -7.89
C VAL A 485 12.02 -27.04 -8.52
N ARG A 486 12.18 -25.81 -9.03
CA ARG A 486 13.45 -25.33 -9.60
C ARG A 486 14.60 -25.49 -8.62
N ARG A 487 14.40 -25.12 -7.34
CA ARG A 487 15.41 -25.27 -6.29
C ARG A 487 15.74 -26.73 -6.07
N LEU A 488 14.75 -27.61 -5.91
CA LEU A 488 14.96 -29.04 -5.67
C LEU A 488 15.74 -29.71 -6.82
N GLU A 489 15.56 -29.23 -8.05
CA GLU A 489 16.26 -29.70 -9.26
C GLU A 489 17.56 -28.95 -9.57
N SER A 490 17.94 -27.97 -8.76
CA SER A 490 18.98 -27.01 -9.14
C SER A 490 20.40 -27.58 -9.12
N GLU A 491 20.67 -28.66 -8.37
CA GLU A 491 22.00 -29.27 -8.29
C GLU A 491 22.48 -29.75 -9.67
N GLY A 492 23.68 -29.30 -10.06
CA GLY A 492 24.25 -29.53 -11.40
C GLY A 492 23.69 -28.61 -12.49
N GLN A 493 22.73 -27.73 -12.20
CA GLN A 493 22.23 -26.70 -13.12
C GLN A 493 22.90 -25.35 -12.86
N HIS A 494 22.93 -24.48 -13.86
CA HIS A 494 23.44 -23.11 -13.68
C HIS A 494 22.51 -22.32 -12.75
N PHE A 495 23.11 -21.61 -11.79
CA PHE A 495 22.39 -20.74 -10.88
C PHE A 495 22.18 -19.37 -11.52
N GLU A 496 20.98 -18.82 -11.41
CA GLU A 496 20.62 -17.51 -11.95
C GLU A 496 20.17 -16.62 -10.80
N LEU A 497 20.84 -15.50 -10.62
CA LEU A 497 20.45 -14.50 -9.62
C LEU A 497 20.83 -13.13 -10.14
N ALA A 498 19.81 -12.31 -10.35
CA ALA A 498 19.95 -10.90 -10.68
C ALA A 498 19.04 -10.10 -9.75
N GLY A 499 19.51 -8.93 -9.34
CA GLY A 499 18.79 -8.09 -8.39
C GLY A 499 19.49 -6.77 -8.16
N THR A 500 19.06 -6.08 -7.11
CA THR A 500 19.50 -4.73 -6.80
C THR A 500 20.37 -4.75 -5.55
N MET A 501 21.52 -4.08 -5.62
CA MET A 501 22.44 -3.95 -4.49
C MET A 501 21.83 -3.10 -3.37
N LEU A 502 21.94 -3.61 -2.15
CA LEU A 502 21.53 -2.93 -0.94
C LEU A 502 22.26 -1.58 -0.78
N GLY A 503 21.48 -0.51 -0.59
CA GLY A 503 21.97 0.81 -0.19
C GLY A 503 22.40 1.74 -1.34
N ASN A 504 22.52 1.26 -2.57
CA ASN A 504 22.90 2.12 -3.71
C ASN A 504 22.17 1.81 -5.03
N GLU A 505 21.23 0.87 -5.00
CA GLU A 505 20.37 0.48 -6.12
C GLU A 505 21.09 0.05 -7.40
N LYS A 506 22.39 -0.28 -7.31
CA LYS A 506 23.14 -0.74 -8.49
C LYS A 506 22.67 -2.13 -8.90
N PRO A 507 22.50 -2.41 -10.21
CA PRO A 507 22.16 -3.74 -10.68
C PRO A 507 23.30 -4.73 -10.40
N PHE A 508 22.93 -5.95 -10.06
CA PHE A 508 23.81 -7.08 -9.84
C PHE A 508 23.34 -8.28 -10.68
N ASP A 509 24.29 -9.01 -11.27
CA ASP A 509 24.07 -10.31 -11.90
C ASP A 509 25.17 -11.27 -11.43
N ILE A 510 24.80 -12.46 -10.95
CA ILE A 510 25.74 -13.47 -10.45
C ILE A 510 26.70 -13.96 -11.53
N LYS A 511 26.38 -13.83 -12.82
CA LYS A 511 27.28 -14.19 -13.93
C LYS A 511 28.62 -13.48 -13.88
N GLN A 512 28.68 -12.29 -13.27
CA GLN A 512 29.95 -11.57 -13.08
C GLN A 512 30.94 -12.30 -12.14
N LEU A 513 30.47 -13.32 -11.42
CA LEU A 513 31.25 -14.13 -10.47
C LEU A 513 31.70 -15.47 -11.06
N GLN A 514 31.52 -15.69 -12.37
CA GLN A 514 31.99 -16.90 -13.03
C GLN A 514 33.51 -17.10 -12.80
N GLY A 515 33.91 -18.33 -12.51
CA GLY A 515 35.27 -18.70 -12.13
C GLY A 515 35.54 -18.69 -10.61
N LYS A 516 34.59 -18.23 -9.78
CA LYS A 516 34.67 -18.25 -8.31
C LYS A 516 33.70 -19.26 -7.71
N VAL A 517 34.04 -19.80 -6.53
CA VAL A 517 33.04 -20.46 -5.69
C VAL A 517 32.18 -19.37 -5.04
N VAL A 518 30.86 -19.50 -5.10
CA VAL A 518 29.93 -18.49 -4.57
C VAL A 518 29.01 -19.11 -3.52
N VAL A 519 28.90 -18.47 -2.36
CA VAL A 519 27.88 -18.80 -1.35
C VAL A 519 26.77 -17.78 -1.45
N VAL A 520 25.56 -18.23 -1.79
CA VAL A 520 24.36 -17.39 -1.82
C VAL A 520 23.59 -17.62 -0.51
N TYR A 521 23.39 -16.56 0.27
CA TYR A 521 22.79 -16.60 1.61
C TYR A 521 21.53 -15.73 1.65
N TYR A 522 20.35 -16.35 1.67
CA TYR A 522 19.08 -15.66 1.86
C TYR A 522 18.81 -15.42 3.35
N TRP A 523 18.47 -14.20 3.74
CA TRP A 523 18.37 -13.81 5.14
C TRP A 523 17.43 -12.63 5.40
N ALA A 524 17.12 -12.42 6.68
CA ALA A 524 16.36 -11.29 7.18
C ALA A 524 16.86 -10.92 8.58
N SER A 525 16.87 -9.62 8.92
CA SER A 525 17.49 -9.10 10.15
C SER A 525 16.78 -9.52 11.44
N TRP A 526 15.50 -9.87 11.35
CA TRP A 526 14.71 -10.38 12.48
C TRP A 526 15.02 -11.84 12.83
N ASN A 527 15.77 -12.57 11.98
CA ASN A 527 16.12 -13.95 12.24
C ASN A 527 17.37 -14.05 13.14
N GLY A 528 17.18 -14.54 14.37
CA GLY A 528 18.25 -14.61 15.37
C GLY A 528 19.46 -15.48 14.98
N GLN A 529 19.29 -16.44 14.06
CA GLN A 529 20.39 -17.28 13.60
C GLN A 529 21.40 -16.50 12.74
N CYS A 530 20.95 -15.44 12.05
CA CYS A 530 21.78 -14.67 11.12
C CYS A 530 23.01 -14.03 11.77
N VAL A 531 22.95 -13.65 13.05
CA VAL A 531 24.12 -13.08 13.76
C VAL A 531 25.28 -14.09 13.81
N ASN A 532 24.98 -15.33 14.15
CA ASN A 532 25.97 -16.40 14.22
C ASN A 532 26.47 -16.81 12.83
N ASP A 533 25.57 -16.82 11.84
CA ASP A 533 25.92 -17.18 10.47
C ASP A 533 26.86 -16.15 9.84
N PHE A 534 26.57 -14.85 9.99
CA PHE A 534 27.45 -13.78 9.50
C PHE A 534 28.84 -13.82 10.15
N ALA A 535 28.94 -14.16 11.44
CA ALA A 535 30.22 -14.35 12.10
C ALA A 535 31.03 -15.50 11.48
N LYS A 536 30.37 -16.62 11.16
CA LYS A 536 31.00 -17.77 10.50
C LYS A 536 31.37 -17.50 9.05
N LEU A 537 30.49 -16.81 8.30
CA LEU A 537 30.76 -16.41 6.92
C LEU A 537 31.96 -15.45 6.84
N LYS A 538 32.09 -14.55 7.80
CA LYS A 538 33.26 -13.68 7.94
C LYS A 538 34.53 -14.49 8.22
N LEU A 539 34.47 -15.48 9.11
CA LEU A 539 35.59 -16.37 9.37
C LEU A 539 35.99 -17.17 8.12
N LEU A 540 35.01 -17.71 7.39
CA LEU A 540 35.22 -18.43 6.13
C LEU A 540 35.97 -17.58 5.11
N GLN A 541 35.57 -16.32 4.91
CA GLN A 541 36.27 -15.38 4.04
C GLN A 541 37.70 -15.08 4.48
N ASN A 542 37.94 -14.97 5.80
CA ASN A 542 39.29 -14.75 6.33
C ASN A 542 40.19 -15.98 6.14
N THR A 543 39.64 -17.19 6.27
CA THR A 543 40.41 -18.45 6.15
C THR A 543 40.75 -18.79 4.70
N LEU A 544 39.77 -18.69 3.79
CA LEU A 544 39.94 -19.10 2.38
C LEU A 544 40.38 -17.95 1.46
N GLY A 545 40.22 -16.70 1.92
CA GLY A 545 40.48 -15.50 1.15
C GLY A 545 39.40 -15.19 0.11
N SER A 546 39.10 -13.91 -0.10
CA SER A 546 38.09 -13.43 -1.07
C SER A 546 38.40 -13.76 -2.54
N LYS A 547 39.60 -14.27 -2.84
CA LYS A 547 39.97 -14.73 -4.18
C LYS A 547 39.40 -16.12 -4.51
N SER A 548 39.08 -16.92 -3.50
CA SER A 548 38.61 -18.31 -3.66
C SER A 548 37.09 -18.44 -3.49
N VAL A 549 36.50 -17.64 -2.58
CA VAL A 549 35.07 -17.70 -2.25
C VAL A 549 34.46 -16.29 -2.21
N GLU A 550 33.36 -16.10 -2.93
CA GLU A 550 32.55 -14.88 -2.92
C GLU A 550 31.24 -15.09 -2.16
N LEU A 551 30.77 -14.08 -1.43
CA LEU A 551 29.46 -14.12 -0.76
C LEU A 551 28.46 -13.24 -1.51
N VAL A 552 27.25 -13.77 -1.70
CA VAL A 552 26.09 -13.02 -2.19
C VAL A 552 24.96 -13.18 -1.17
N CYS A 553 24.75 -12.16 -0.36
CA CYS A 553 23.74 -12.14 0.70
C CYS A 553 22.46 -11.47 0.20
N VAL A 554 21.36 -12.22 0.09
CA VAL A 554 20.06 -11.74 -0.36
C VAL A 554 19.19 -11.41 0.85
N ASN A 555 18.98 -10.12 1.13
CA ASN A 555 18.13 -9.69 2.23
C ASN A 555 16.68 -9.55 1.78
N LEU A 556 15.77 -10.06 2.62
CA LEU A 556 14.32 -10.07 2.40
C LEU A 556 13.56 -9.34 3.53
N ASP A 557 14.15 -8.32 4.15
CA ASP A 557 13.43 -7.49 5.11
C ASP A 557 12.36 -6.63 4.41
N ASN A 558 11.23 -6.40 5.07
CA ASN A 558 10.21 -5.50 4.55
C ASN A 558 10.71 -4.05 4.44
N ASN A 559 11.64 -3.64 5.32
CA ASN A 559 12.25 -2.32 5.30
C ASN A 559 13.77 -2.45 5.14
N GLN A 560 14.30 -1.82 4.09
CA GLN A 560 15.73 -1.82 3.76
C GLN A 560 16.62 -1.30 4.91
N GLN A 561 16.11 -0.38 5.73
CA GLN A 561 16.89 0.21 6.82
C GLN A 561 17.22 -0.81 7.92
N ASP A 562 16.39 -1.82 8.12
CA ASP A 562 16.63 -2.88 9.11
C ASP A 562 17.84 -3.73 8.68
N ALA A 563 17.92 -4.06 7.39
CA ALA A 563 19.06 -4.76 6.79
C ALA A 563 20.36 -3.96 6.92
N ILE A 564 20.32 -2.65 6.63
CA ILE A 564 21.48 -1.76 6.75
C ILE A 564 21.95 -1.68 8.20
N ALA A 565 21.02 -1.50 9.15
CA ALA A 565 21.33 -1.45 10.57
C ALA A 565 21.95 -2.76 11.08
N PHE A 566 21.45 -3.91 10.60
CA PHE A 566 22.03 -5.22 10.93
C PHE A 566 23.45 -5.37 10.40
N LEU A 567 23.70 -5.02 9.13
CA LEU A 567 25.03 -5.13 8.51
C LEU A 567 26.07 -4.21 9.15
N ASN A 568 25.67 -3.02 9.58
CA ASN A 568 26.55 -2.11 10.31
C ASN A 568 27.06 -2.72 11.63
N LYS A 569 26.23 -3.56 12.27
CA LYS A 569 26.60 -4.27 13.51
C LYS A 569 27.34 -5.59 13.22
N ASN A 570 27.00 -6.25 12.12
CA ASN A 570 27.52 -7.57 11.75
C ASN A 570 28.17 -7.53 10.35
N PRO A 571 29.29 -6.83 10.17
CA PRO A 571 29.86 -6.62 8.85
C PRO A 571 30.48 -7.90 8.29
N VAL A 572 30.06 -8.27 7.07
CA VAL A 572 30.66 -9.32 6.24
C VAL A 572 30.87 -8.78 4.82
N ALA A 573 32.02 -9.10 4.21
CA ALA A 573 32.32 -8.64 2.87
C ALA A 573 31.53 -9.46 1.84
N GLY A 574 31.23 -8.88 0.68
CA GLY A 574 30.51 -9.55 -0.40
C GLY A 574 29.47 -8.64 -1.04
N PHE A 575 28.63 -9.25 -1.87
CA PHE A 575 27.51 -8.57 -2.51
C PHE A 575 26.27 -8.72 -1.63
N HIS A 576 25.64 -7.59 -1.31
CA HIS A 576 24.42 -7.57 -0.52
C HIS A 576 23.29 -7.11 -1.43
N LEU A 577 22.31 -7.96 -1.67
CA LEU A 577 21.12 -7.66 -2.46
C LEU A 577 19.93 -7.37 -1.54
N TYR A 578 18.97 -6.61 -2.05
CA TYR A 578 17.74 -6.29 -1.33
C TYR A 578 16.54 -6.35 -2.26
N GLU A 579 15.46 -6.98 -1.80
CA GLU A 579 14.13 -6.85 -2.38
C GLU A 579 13.08 -6.88 -1.27
N ALA A 580 12.18 -5.89 -1.27
CA ALA A 580 11.07 -5.84 -0.33
C ALA A 580 10.03 -6.94 -0.61
N GLY A 581 9.21 -7.26 0.39
CA GLY A 581 8.14 -8.25 0.26
C GLY A 581 8.47 -9.63 0.83
N ALA A 582 9.47 -9.73 1.71
CA ALA A 582 9.76 -10.94 2.47
C ALA A 582 9.86 -12.22 1.60
N LEU A 583 9.19 -13.29 2.00
CA LEU A 583 9.21 -14.58 1.30
C LEU A 583 8.32 -14.60 0.04
N GLU A 584 7.67 -13.49 -0.25
CA GLU A 584 6.77 -13.23 -1.36
C GLU A 584 7.45 -12.34 -2.42
N SER A 585 8.68 -11.89 -2.15
CA SER A 585 9.57 -11.19 -3.10
C SER A 585 9.92 -12.10 -4.29
N ASN A 586 10.23 -11.50 -5.45
CA ASN A 586 10.63 -12.27 -6.64
C ASN A 586 11.91 -13.08 -6.39
N LEU A 587 12.86 -12.52 -5.66
CA LEU A 587 14.11 -13.19 -5.28
C LEU A 587 13.81 -14.44 -4.46
N ALA A 588 12.89 -14.38 -3.50
CA ALA A 588 12.46 -15.56 -2.74
C ALA A 588 11.67 -16.57 -3.59
N GLU A 589 10.69 -16.08 -4.35
CA GLU A 589 9.80 -16.94 -5.14
C GLU A 589 10.51 -17.64 -6.29
N SER A 590 11.58 -17.05 -6.86
CA SER A 590 12.31 -17.62 -8.00
C SER A 590 12.95 -18.98 -7.71
N TYR A 591 13.33 -19.22 -6.45
CA TYR A 591 13.85 -20.49 -5.95
C TYR A 591 12.96 -21.10 -4.84
N GLY A 592 11.73 -20.60 -4.67
CA GLY A 592 10.79 -21.10 -3.67
C GLY A 592 11.42 -21.17 -2.29
N VAL A 593 12.07 -20.08 -1.87
CA VAL A 593 12.59 -19.93 -0.50
C VAL A 593 11.38 -19.82 0.42
N MET A 594 11.17 -20.83 1.26
CA MET A 594 10.02 -20.91 2.18
C MET A 594 10.40 -20.52 3.61
N VAL A 595 11.68 -20.61 3.95
CA VAL A 595 12.20 -20.44 5.31
C VAL A 595 13.57 -19.79 5.22
N LEU A 596 13.86 -18.91 6.18
CA LEU A 596 15.15 -18.25 6.33
C LEU A 596 15.87 -18.75 7.60
N PRO A 597 17.21 -18.76 7.59
CA PRO A 597 18.07 -18.54 6.42
C PRO A 597 18.04 -19.72 5.44
N ASN A 598 18.42 -19.47 4.19
CA ASN A 598 18.58 -20.52 3.16
C ASN A 598 19.88 -20.30 2.36
N LEU A 599 20.58 -21.38 2.02
CA LEU A 599 21.89 -21.33 1.39
C LEU A 599 21.99 -22.16 0.12
N PHE A 600 22.71 -21.59 -0.85
CA PHE A 600 23.24 -22.30 -2.00
C PHE A 600 24.77 -22.20 -2.04
N LEU A 601 25.42 -23.30 -2.42
CA LEU A 601 26.83 -23.32 -2.78
C LEU A 601 26.95 -23.50 -4.29
N ILE A 602 27.61 -22.55 -4.95
CA ILE A 602 27.76 -22.49 -6.40
C ILE A 602 29.23 -22.70 -6.75
N GLY A 603 29.48 -23.56 -7.74
CA GLY A 603 30.82 -23.86 -8.24
C GLY A 603 31.37 -22.79 -9.17
N LYS A 604 32.67 -22.90 -9.49
CA LYS A 604 33.37 -21.99 -10.41
C LYS A 604 32.76 -21.96 -11.81
N ASP A 605 32.13 -23.05 -12.24
CA ASP A 605 31.42 -23.14 -13.52
C ASP A 605 30.02 -22.50 -13.49
N GLY A 606 29.60 -21.94 -12.35
CA GLY A 606 28.30 -21.30 -12.17
C GLY A 606 27.17 -22.29 -11.84
N LYS A 607 27.47 -23.58 -11.64
CA LYS A 607 26.46 -24.59 -11.30
C LYS A 607 26.25 -24.72 -9.80
N VAL A 608 25.03 -25.06 -9.40
CA VAL A 608 24.72 -25.37 -7.99
C VAL A 608 25.39 -26.68 -7.60
N LEU A 609 26.22 -26.63 -6.57
CA LEU A 609 26.86 -27.78 -5.94
C LEU A 609 26.05 -28.29 -4.75
N SER A 610 25.37 -27.40 -4.04
CA SER A 610 24.43 -27.76 -2.99
C SER A 610 23.35 -26.69 -2.84
N ARG A 611 22.12 -27.11 -2.61
CA ARG A 611 20.93 -26.25 -2.37
C ARG A 611 20.48 -26.17 -0.90
N SER A 612 21.20 -26.84 0.00
CA SER A 612 20.81 -27.01 1.40
C SER A 612 22.00 -27.11 2.36
N VAL A 613 23.17 -26.61 1.94
CA VAL A 613 24.38 -26.61 2.76
C VAL A 613 24.16 -25.79 4.03
N GLN A 614 24.66 -26.29 5.17
CA GLN A 614 24.63 -25.55 6.42
C GLN A 614 25.87 -24.67 6.55
N VAL A 615 25.73 -23.49 7.15
CA VAL A 615 26.86 -22.56 7.36
C VAL A 615 28.01 -23.24 8.10
N THR A 616 27.69 -24.15 9.03
CA THR A 616 28.67 -24.91 9.81
C THR A 616 29.50 -25.90 8.99
N SER A 617 29.00 -26.38 7.85
CA SER A 617 29.69 -27.35 6.99
C SER A 617 30.32 -26.71 5.75
N LEU A 618 30.13 -25.40 5.52
CA LEU A 618 30.60 -24.71 4.31
C LEU A 618 32.10 -24.87 4.08
N GLU A 619 32.93 -24.67 5.11
CA GLU A 619 34.38 -24.74 4.97
C GLU A 619 34.85 -26.14 4.52
N ASP A 620 34.29 -27.18 5.12
CA ASP A 620 34.62 -28.57 4.77
C ASP A 620 34.16 -28.92 3.35
N GLU A 621 32.96 -28.48 2.96
CA GLU A 621 32.46 -28.69 1.60
C GLU A 621 33.32 -27.97 0.56
N ILE A 622 33.71 -26.72 0.82
CA ILE A 622 34.57 -25.96 -0.10
C ILE A 622 35.96 -26.60 -0.23
N LYS A 623 36.57 -27.03 0.87
CA LYS A 623 37.86 -27.75 0.86
C LYS A 623 37.82 -29.07 0.12
N LYS A 624 36.67 -29.77 0.07
CA LYS A 624 36.52 -31.00 -0.73
C LYS A 624 36.54 -30.70 -2.23
N LEU A 625 36.04 -29.53 -2.65
CA LEU A 625 36.05 -29.11 -4.05
C LEU A 625 37.46 -28.79 -4.53
N GLU A 626 38.24 -28.08 -3.72
CA GLU A 626 39.64 -27.71 -4.03
C GLU A 626 40.59 -28.91 -4.16
N LYS A 627 40.22 -30.09 -3.64
CA LYS A 627 41.00 -31.33 -3.75
C LYS A 627 40.66 -32.18 -4.98
N LYS A 628 39.56 -31.85 -5.69
CA LYS A 628 39.10 -32.58 -6.87
C LYS A 628 39.54 -31.94 -8.20
N ASP A 629 39.87 -30.65 -8.16
CA ASP A 629 40.62 -29.94 -9.21
C ASP A 629 42.12 -30.21 -9.06
#